data_AF-A0A9X2UNY7-F1
#
_entry.id   AF-A0A9X2UNY7-F1
#
_cell.length_a   1.000
_cell.length_b   1.000
_cell.length_c   1.000
_cell.angle_alpha   90.00
_cell.angle_beta   90.00
_cell.angle_gamma   90.00
#
_symmetry.space_group_name_H-M   'P 1'
#
loop_
_entity.id
_entity.type
_entity.pdbx_description
1 polymer ?
#
loop_
_entity_poly.entity_id
_entity_poly.type
_entity_poly.pdbx_seq_one_letter_code
_entity_poly.pdbx_strand_id
1 'polypeptide(L)'
;MQHDQRLTYEELRQAAYDTLDKSPFTQADMAEKLGVSRGSVASAVHTAGSRYKRLQIQILEHLTGYTISPEQEVRFRALRKERSTG
;
A
#
# COMPACT_ATOMS: atom_id res chain seq x y z
N MET A 1 9.03 -20.61 -3.83
CA MET A 1 7.72 -20.18 -4.36
C MET A 1 7.63 -18.68 -4.15
N GLN A 2 7.77 -17.88 -5.21
CA GLN A 2 7.55 -16.43 -5.12
C GLN A 2 6.03 -16.21 -5.09
N HIS A 3 5.51 -15.73 -3.96
CA HIS A 3 4.11 -15.31 -3.85
C HIS A 3 4.00 -13.90 -4.44
N ASP A 4 3.80 -13.82 -5.75
CA ASP A 4 3.43 -12.57 -6.41
C ASP A 4 1.93 -12.33 -6.20
N GLN A 5 1.58 -11.74 -5.06
CA GLN A 5 0.20 -11.41 -4.72
C GLN A 5 -0.06 -9.93 -4.99
N ARG A 6 -0.81 -9.66 -6.06
CA ARG A 6 -1.31 -8.32 -6.36
C ARG A 6 -2.43 -7.98 -5.38
N LEU A 7 -2.23 -6.95 -4.56
CA LEU A 7 -3.22 -6.46 -3.62
C LEU A 7 -3.91 -5.21 -4.17
N THR A 8 -5.23 -5.21 -4.15
CA THR A 8 -6.04 -3.99 -4.28
C THR A 8 -5.84 -3.07 -3.07
N TYR A 9 -6.30 -1.82 -3.14
CA TYR A 9 -6.23 -0.91 -1.99
C TYR A 9 -6.97 -1.41 -0.75
N GLU A 10 -8.07 -2.14 -0.96
CA GLU A 10 -8.85 -2.71 0.13
C GLU A 10 -8.11 -3.88 0.78
N GLU A 11 -7.55 -4.78 -0.04
CA GLU A 11 -6.75 -5.91 0.44
C GLU A 11 -5.47 -5.43 1.13
N LEU A 12 -4.82 -4.37 0.61
CA LEU A 12 -3.65 -3.76 1.23
C LEU A 12 -3.99 -3.15 2.61
N ARG A 13 -5.12 -2.43 2.70
CA ARG A 13 -5.61 -1.91 3.98
C ARG A 13 -5.90 -3.05 4.96
N GLN A 14 -6.63 -4.07 4.51
CA GLN A 14 -6.99 -5.22 5.35
C GLN A 14 -5.76 -5.96 5.84
N ALA A 15 -4.79 -6.23 4.96
CA ALA A 15 -3.55 -6.88 5.33
C ALA A 15 -2.80 -6.06 6.38
N ALA A 16 -2.70 -4.73 6.23
CA ALA A 16 -2.05 -3.88 7.22
C ALA A 16 -2.76 -3.89 8.58
N TYR A 17 -4.10 -3.87 8.58
CA TYR A 17 -4.91 -3.99 9.80
C TYR A 17 -4.67 -5.34 10.48
N ASP A 18 -4.88 -6.45 9.78
CA ASP A 18 -4.76 -7.81 10.32
C ASP A 18 -3.36 -8.08 10.85
N THR A 19 -2.34 -7.58 10.14
CA THR A 19 -0.95 -7.76 10.55
C THR A 19 -0.65 -6.99 11.83
N LEU A 20 -1.14 -5.74 11.95
CA LEU A 20 -0.96 -4.94 13.15
C LEU A 20 -1.72 -5.54 14.34
N ASP A 21 -2.97 -5.97 14.12
CA ASP A 21 -3.84 -6.59 15.13
C ASP A 21 -3.25 -7.89 15.70
N LYS A 22 -2.59 -8.69 14.85
CA LYS A 22 -1.89 -9.93 15.26
C LYS A 22 -0.49 -9.68 15.82
N SER A 23 0.02 -8.45 15.75
CA SER A 23 1.35 -8.10 16.24
C SER A 23 1.33 -7.76 17.74
N PRO A 24 2.47 -7.80 18.43
CA PRO A 24 2.57 -7.29 19.80
C PRO A 24 2.56 -5.74 19.88
N PHE A 25 2.49 -5.04 18.75
CA PHE A 25 2.60 -3.59 18.69
C PHE A 25 1.24 -2.91 18.61
N THR A 26 1.07 -1.83 19.35
CA THR A 26 -0.08 -0.95 19.23
C THR A 26 0.08 0.02 18.06
N GLN A 27 -0.99 0.73 17.71
CA GLN A 27 -0.92 1.83 16.75
C GLN A 27 0.03 2.96 17.20
N ALA A 28 0.22 3.15 18.51
CA ALA A 28 1.16 4.14 19.04
C ALA A 28 2.61 3.67 18.84
N ASP A 29 2.92 2.41 19.17
CA ASP A 29 4.25 1.84 18.94
C ASP A 29 4.61 1.88 17.46
N MET A 30 3.66 1.55 16.58
CA MET A 30 3.87 1.61 15.14
C MET A 30 4.09 3.05 14.65
N ALA A 31 3.39 4.01 15.23
CA ALA A 31 3.58 5.42 14.90
C ALA A 31 4.99 5.90 15.26
N GLU A 32 5.50 5.52 16.44
CA GLU A 32 6.87 5.81 16.86
C GLU A 32 7.90 5.16 15.94
N LYS A 33 7.73 3.87 15.63
CA LYS A 33 8.62 3.11 14.74
C LYS A 33 8.70 3.68 13.33
N LEU A 34 7.58 4.20 12.82
CA LEU A 34 7.47 4.76 11.47
C LEU A 34 7.70 6.28 11.42
N GLY A 35 7.87 6.95 12.57
CA GLY A 35 8.06 8.40 12.64
C GLY A 35 6.84 9.20 12.17
N VAL A 36 5.64 8.70 12.42
CA VAL A 36 4.36 9.35 12.04
C VAL A 36 3.46 9.55 13.25
N SER A 37 2.31 10.22 13.07
CA SER A 37 1.33 10.36 14.16
C SER A 37 0.51 9.07 14.34
N ARG A 38 0.05 8.81 15.58
CA ARG A 38 -0.92 7.73 15.86
C ARG A 38 -2.17 7.83 14.97
N GLY A 39 -2.66 9.04 14.75
CA GLY A 39 -3.83 9.28 13.90
C GLY A 39 -3.59 8.92 12.42
N SER A 40 -2.36 9.07 11.94
CA SER A 40 -1.96 8.63 10.60
C SER A 40 -2.00 7.11 10.49
N VAL A 41 -1.49 6.39 11.50
CA VAL A 41 -1.57 4.91 11.56
C VAL A 41 -3.02 4.45 11.62
N ALA A 42 -3.83 5.03 12.52
CA ALA A 42 -5.25 4.71 12.64
C ALA A 42 -5.99 4.91 11.30
N SER A 43 -5.76 6.04 10.63
CA SER A 43 -6.37 6.33 9.34
C SER A 43 -5.91 5.34 8.26
N ALA A 44 -4.63 4.96 8.26
CA ALA A 44 -4.09 4.03 7.29
C ALA A 44 -4.67 2.61 7.42
N VAL A 45 -4.89 2.11 8.64
CA VAL A 45 -5.45 0.76 8.83
C VAL A 45 -6.98 0.70 8.68
N HIS A 46 -7.67 1.84 8.73
CA HIS A 46 -9.14 1.90 8.60
C HIS A 46 -9.65 2.47 7.27
N THR A 47 -8.81 3.17 6.50
CA THR A 47 -9.24 3.80 5.24
C THR A 47 -8.48 3.22 4.06
N ALA A 48 -9.20 2.60 3.13
CA ALA A 48 -8.62 2.15 1.87
C ALA A 48 -8.41 3.33 0.90
N GLY A 49 -7.37 3.24 0.07
CA GLY A 49 -7.11 4.19 -1.01
C GLY A 49 -5.65 4.58 -1.16
N SER A 50 -5.36 5.28 -2.25
CA SER A 50 -4.00 5.67 -2.65
C SER A 50 -3.29 6.56 -1.62
N ARG A 51 -4.04 7.38 -0.87
CA ARG A 51 -3.52 8.31 0.14
C ARG A 51 -2.68 7.61 1.21
N TYR A 52 -3.10 6.43 1.65
CA TYR A 52 -2.46 5.70 2.74
C TYR A 52 -1.64 4.50 2.28
N LYS A 53 -1.62 4.21 0.96
CA LYS A 53 -0.87 3.10 0.36
C LYS A 53 0.54 2.98 0.90
N ARG A 54 1.29 4.09 0.91
CA ARG A 54 2.69 4.10 1.36
C ARG A 54 2.83 3.71 2.83
N LEU A 55 1.93 4.20 3.67
CA LEU A 55 1.96 3.91 5.11
C LEU A 55 1.52 2.47 5.40
N GLN A 56 0.52 1.96 4.68
CA GLN A 56 0.10 0.55 4.75
C GLN A 56 1.23 -0.41 4.35
N ILE A 57 1.96 -0.08 3.27
CA ILE A 57 3.16 -0.82 2.86
C ILE A 57 4.20 -0.80 3.98
N GLN A 58 4.53 0.36 4.53
CA GLN A 58 5.53 0.47 5.60
C GLN A 58 5.17 -0.34 6.86
N ILE A 59 3.89 -0.37 7.24
CA ILE A 59 3.40 -1.20 8.36
C ILE A 59 3.67 -2.68 8.07
N LEU A 60 3.29 -3.14 6.87
CA LEU A 60 3.49 -4.54 6.47
C LEU A 60 4.97 -4.92 6.39
N GLU A 61 5.81 -4.07 5.79
CA GLU A 61 7.24 -4.32 5.67
C GLU A 61 7.91 -4.41 7.06
N HIS A 62 7.51 -3.54 7.98
CA HIS A 62 8.05 -3.55 9.35
C HIS A 62 7.63 -4.79 10.14
N LEU A 63 6.40 -5.27 9.96
CA LEU A 63 5.82 -6.34 10.77
C LEU A 63 6.05 -7.74 10.20
N THR A 64 6.14 -7.88 8.88
CA THR A 64 6.28 -9.18 8.21
C THR A 64 7.70 -9.47 7.75
N GLY A 65 8.54 -8.44 7.61
CA GLY A 65 9.87 -8.56 7.01
C GLY A 65 9.85 -8.77 5.49
N TYR A 66 8.67 -8.77 4.85
CA TYR A 66 8.57 -8.77 3.39
C TYR A 66 8.86 -7.38 2.82
N THR A 67 9.39 -7.33 1.60
CA THR A 67 9.45 -6.09 0.81
C THR A 67 8.25 -6.04 -0.11
N ILE A 68 7.43 -4.99 0.00
CA ILE A 68 6.22 -4.83 -0.81
C ILE A 68 6.47 -3.73 -1.82
N SER A 69 6.85 -4.15 -3.01
CA SER A 69 7.03 -3.25 -4.14
C SER A 69 5.68 -2.89 -4.74
N PRO A 70 5.31 -1.61 -4.82
CA PRO A 70 4.16 -1.22 -5.62
C PRO A 70 4.45 -1.54 -7.08
N GLU A 71 3.72 -2.47 -7.70
CA GLU A 71 3.74 -2.61 -9.16
C GLU A 71 3.35 -1.24 -9.76
N GLN A 72 4.29 -0.62 -10.48
CA GLN A 72 4.02 0.60 -11.24
C GLN A 72 3.26 0.21 -12.51
N GLU A 73 1.97 -0.09 -12.42
CA GLU A 73 1.19 -0.27 -13.65
C GLU A 73 0.61 1.08 -14.11
N VAL A 74 1.44 1.83 -14.83
CA VAL A 74 1.01 2.97 -15.64
C VAL A 74 0.91 2.47 -17.09
N ARG A 75 -0.32 2.31 -17.61
CA ARG A 75 -0.54 1.98 -19.03
C ARG A 75 -1.42 3.02 -19.70
N PHE A 76 -0.84 3.74 -20.65
CA PHE A 76 -1.57 4.63 -21.55
C PHE A 76 -1.26 4.26 -23.01
N ARG A 77 -2.31 4.17 -23.83
CA ARG A 77 -2.24 3.91 -25.28
C ARG A 77 -2.80 5.13 -26.02
N ALA A 78 -2.02 5.71 -26.93
CA ALA A 78 -2.49 6.75 -27.84
C ALA A 78 -2.48 6.25 -29.30
N LEU A 79 -3.47 6.72 -30.07
CA LEU A 79 -3.97 6.16 -31.34
C LEU A 79 -3.16 6.62 -32.57
N ARG A 80 -3.30 5.89 -33.69
CA ARG A 80 -2.65 6.18 -34.98
C ARG A 80 -3.24 7.44 -35.62
N LYS A 81 -2.39 8.40 -36.03
CA LYS A 81 -2.79 9.46 -36.98
C LYS A 81 -2.82 8.89 -38.40
N GLU A 82 -4.02 8.66 -38.94
CA GLU A 82 -4.29 8.57 -40.39
C GLU A 82 -5.29 9.69 -40.72
N ARG A 83 -5.25 10.47 -41.80
CA ARG A 83 -4.32 10.76 -42.91
C ARG A 83 -4.52 12.26 -43.19
N SER A 84 -3.47 13.00 -43.53
CA SER A 84 -3.64 14.20 -44.35
C SER A 84 -3.44 13.75 -45.79
N THR A 85 -4.55 13.63 -46.54
CA THR A 85 -4.55 13.60 -48.00
C THR A 85 -3.88 14.89 -48.49
N GLY A 86 -2.67 14.75 -49.03
CA GLY A 86 -2.08 15.70 -49.97
C GLY A 86 -2.40 15.28 -51.38
#